data_AF-A0A1H6ZP85-F1
#
_entry.id   AF-A0A1H6ZP85-F1
#
_cell.length_a   1.000
_cell.length_b   1.000
_cell.length_c   1.000
_cell.angle_alpha   90.00
_cell.angle_beta   90.00
_cell.angle_gamma   90.00
#
_symmetry.space_group_name_H-M   'P 1'
#
loop_
_entity.id
_entity.type
_entity.pdbx_description
1 polymer ?
#
loop_
_entity_poly.entity_id
_entity_poly.type
_entity_poly.pdbx_seq_one_letter_code
_entity_poly.pdbx_strand_id
1 'polypeptide(L)'
;MTKRLTLEQKSIVSHDTGHALVKAVPGSGKTTTLVKRVERLVKAGTDPRSILILMYNKSAQVSFTEKLKTALKSSVIPEGYV
;
A
#
# COMPACT_ATOMS: atom_id res chain seq x y z
N MET A 1 -16.08 4.32 5.54
CA MET A 1 -16.26 5.06 4.27
C MET A 1 -15.38 4.45 3.19
N THR A 2 -15.98 3.80 2.19
CA THR A 2 -15.28 3.30 1.00
C THR A 2 -15.06 4.46 0.04
N LYS A 3 -13.94 5.19 0.21
CA LYS A 3 -13.59 6.29 -0.69
C LYS A 3 -13.16 5.73 -2.04
N ARG A 4 -13.81 6.17 -3.12
CA ARG A 4 -13.45 5.78 -4.50
C ARG A 4 -12.08 6.34 -4.86
N LEU A 5 -11.21 5.52 -5.45
CA LEU A 5 -9.89 5.97 -5.93
C LEU A 5 -10.04 6.87 -7.16
N THR A 6 -9.18 7.88 -7.27
CA THR A 6 -9.06 8.71 -8.49
C THR A 6 -8.45 7.88 -9.63
N LEU A 7 -8.43 8.43 -10.85
CA LEU A 7 -7.83 7.75 -12.00
C LEU A 7 -6.32 7.55 -11.81
N GLU A 8 -5.63 8.56 -11.27
CA GLU A 8 -4.20 8.53 -10.97
C GLU A 8 -3.90 7.47 -9.91
N GLN A 9 -4.71 7.42 -8.83
CA GLN A 9 -4.56 6.41 -7.79
C GLN A 9 -4.80 5.00 -8.33
N LYS A 10 -5.78 4.81 -9.22
CA LYS A 10 -6.00 3.52 -9.90
C LYS A 10 -4.82 3.14 -10.76
N SER A 11 -4.26 4.07 -11.54
CA SER A 11 -3.07 3.82 -12.36
C SER A 11 -1.87 3.38 -11.53
N ILE A 12 -1.66 3.99 -10.36
CA ILE A 12 -0.60 3.58 -9.43
C ILE A 12 -0.88 2.17 -8.90
N VAL A 13 -2.12 1.88 -8.50
CA VAL A 13 -2.52 0.57 -7.96
C VAL A 13 -2.36 -0.54 -9.01
N SER A 14 -2.66 -0.27 -10.28
CA SER A 14 -2.58 -1.23 -11.39
C SER A 14 -1.23 -1.30 -12.09
N HIS A 15 -0.24 -0.49 -11.70
CA HIS A 15 1.08 -0.49 -12.33
C HIS A 15 1.79 -1.83 -12.17
N ASP A 16 2.13 -2.55 -13.24
CA ASP A 16 2.57 -3.96 -13.15
C ASP A 16 4.00 -4.24 -13.62
N THR A 17 4.64 -3.31 -14.32
CA THR A 17 5.96 -3.55 -14.93
C THR A 17 6.95 -2.44 -14.59
N GLY A 18 8.17 -2.84 -14.22
CA GLY A 18 9.25 -1.91 -13.90
C GLY A 18 9.00 -1.08 -12.63
N HIS A 19 9.93 -0.14 -12.38
CA HIS A 19 9.88 0.75 -11.22
C HIS A 19 8.93 1.93 -11.44
N ALA A 20 8.34 2.44 -10.35
CA ALA A 20 7.48 3.63 -10.38
C ALA A 20 7.94 4.64 -9.33
N LEU A 21 7.98 5.92 -9.71
CA LEU A 21 8.16 7.06 -8.81
C LEU A 21 6.85 7.87 -8.76
N VAL A 22 6.25 7.98 -7.58
CA VAL A 22 4.98 8.70 -7.39
C VAL A 22 5.23 10.00 -6.64
N LYS A 23 5.09 11.13 -7.34
CA LYS A 23 5.13 12.48 -6.74
C LYS A 23 3.74 12.86 -6.21
N ALA A 24 3.65 13.25 -4.94
CA ALA A 24 2.36 13.46 -4.31
C ALA A 24 2.39 14.49 -3.17
N VAL A 25 1.48 15.49 -3.25
CA VAL A 25 1.32 16.55 -2.26
C VAL A 25 0.71 16.05 -0.93
N PRO A 26 0.81 16.78 0.19
CA PRO A 26 0.06 16.48 1.41
C PRO A 26 -1.44 16.28 1.13
N GLY A 27 -2.09 15.35 1.83
CA GLY A 27 -3.54 15.09 1.66
C GLY A 27 -3.96 14.31 0.41
N SER A 28 -3.08 14.07 -0.57
CA SER A 28 -3.37 13.35 -1.84
C SER A 28 -3.74 11.86 -1.70
N GLY A 29 -3.69 11.29 -0.49
CA GLY A 29 -4.02 9.88 -0.26
C GLY A 29 -2.88 8.90 -0.58
N LYS A 30 -1.61 9.32 -0.45
CA LYS A 30 -0.41 8.46 -0.61
C LYS A 30 -0.54 7.12 0.12
N THR A 31 -0.82 7.17 1.43
CA THR A 31 -0.96 5.98 2.28
C THR A 31 -2.08 5.07 1.78
N THR A 32 -3.26 5.63 1.47
CA THR A 32 -4.39 4.85 0.95
C THR A 32 -4.04 4.16 -0.37
N THR A 33 -3.37 4.89 -1.26
CA THR A 33 -2.96 4.37 -2.58
C THR A 33 -1.97 3.22 -2.43
N LEU A 34 -0.96 3.37 -1.56
CA LEU A 34 0.02 2.33 -1.30
C LEU A 34 -0.60 1.10 -0.62
N VAL A 35 -1.53 1.27 0.34
CA VAL A 35 -2.28 0.14 0.93
C VAL A 35 -3.06 -0.61 -0.15
N LYS A 36 -3.77 0.12 -1.03
CA LYS A 36 -4.54 -0.51 -2.13
C LYS A 36 -3.65 -1.20 -3.16
N ARG A 37 -2.45 -0.67 -3.40
CA ARG A 37 -1.45 -1.31 -4.27
C ARG A 37 -0.99 -2.65 -3.69
N VAL A 38 -0.61 -2.67 -2.41
CA VAL A 38 -0.21 -3.91 -1.73
C VAL A 38 -1.37 -4.91 -1.65
N GLU A 39 -2.57 -4.45 -1.29
CA GLU A 39 -3.78 -5.28 -1.29
C GLU A 39 -4.01 -5.95 -2.64
N ARG A 40 -3.87 -5.21 -3.75
CA ARG A 40 -4.03 -5.74 -5.10
C ARG A 40 -2.95 -6.77 -5.44
N LEU A 41 -1.68 -6.50 -5.12
CA LEU A 41 -0.58 -7.44 -5.37
C LEU A 41 -0.77 -8.77 -4.65
N VAL A 42 -1.14 -8.72 -3.36
CA VAL A 42 -1.41 -9.92 -2.58
C VAL A 42 -2.62 -10.68 -3.13
N LYS A 43 -3.71 -9.98 -3.47
CA LYS A 43 -4.90 -10.59 -4.10
C LYS A 43 -4.61 -11.20 -5.48
N ALA A 44 -3.61 -10.68 -6.19
CA ALA A 44 -3.14 -11.23 -7.46
C ALA A 44 -2.17 -12.42 -7.29
N GLY A 45 -1.90 -12.86 -6.05
CA GLY A 45 -1.08 -14.04 -5.76
C GLY A 45 0.36 -13.75 -5.37
N THR A 46 0.75 -12.47 -5.20
CA THR A 46 2.08 -12.15 -4.65
C THR A 46 2.15 -12.60 -3.20
N ASP A 47 3.16 -13.40 -2.83
CA ASP A 47 3.40 -13.78 -1.44
C ASP A 47 3.65 -12.51 -0.60
N PRO A 48 2.85 -12.22 0.44
CA PRO A 48 3.08 -11.07 1.30
C PRO A 48 4.51 -10.96 1.85
N ARG A 49 5.18 -12.10 2.07
CA ARG A 49 6.55 -12.17 2.60
C ARG A 49 7.61 -11.70 1.60
N SER A 50 7.28 -11.63 0.30
CA SER A 50 8.17 -11.09 -0.72
C SER A 50 8.04 -9.58 -0.90
N ILE A 51 7.19 -8.91 -0.11
CA ILE A 51 6.97 -7.47 -0.18
C ILE A 51 7.65 -6.81 1.02
N LEU A 52 8.63 -5.95 0.76
CA LEU A 52 9.28 -5.12 1.78
C LEU A 52 8.66 -3.72 1.80
N ILE A 53 8.28 -3.24 2.98
CA ILE A 53 7.71 -1.90 3.17
C ILE A 53 8.61 -1.09 4.11
N LEU A 54 9.17 0.01 3.59
CA LEU A 54 10.04 0.92 4.34
C LEU A 54 9.31 2.23 4.64
N MET A 55 9.44 2.74 5.86
CA MET A 55 8.71 3.91 6.35
C MET A 55 9.64 4.81 7.16
N TYR A 56 9.70 6.10 6.86
CA TYR A 56 10.65 7.04 7.48
C TYR A 56 10.63 7.06 9.03
N ASN A 57 9.50 6.74 9.67
CA ASN A 57 9.40 6.71 11.12
C ASN A 57 8.44 5.62 11.61
N LYS A 58 8.54 5.31 12.91
CA LYS A 58 7.76 4.26 13.57
C LYS A 58 6.26 4.52 13.55
N SER A 59 5.83 5.78 13.72
CA SER A 59 4.39 6.10 13.72
C SER A 59 3.74 5.89 12.35
N ALA A 60 4.45 6.23 11.27
CA ALA A 60 4.01 5.94 9.91
C ALA A 60 3.95 4.43 9.66
N GLN A 61 4.97 3.68 10.11
CA GLN A 61 5.01 2.22 10.02
C GLN A 61 3.82 1.56 10.71
N VAL A 62 3.52 1.93 11.96
CA VAL A 62 2.39 1.39 12.72
C VAL A 62 1.07 1.73 12.03
N SER A 63 0.85 3.01 11.70
CA SER A 63 -0.40 3.46 11.08
C SER A 63 -0.63 2.86 9.68
N PHE A 64 0.43 2.57 8.93
CA PHE A 64 0.34 1.87 7.66
C PHE A 64 -0.05 0.39 7.87
N THR A 65 0.63 -0.27 8.80
CA THR A 65 0.43 -1.69 9.14
C THR A 65 -1.02 -1.96 9.57
N GLU A 66 -1.61 -1.11 10.40
CA GLU A 66 -3.01 -1.23 10.84
C GLU A 66 -4.00 -1.14 9.66
N LYS A 67 -3.78 -0.17 8.76
CA LYS A 67 -4.60 -0.02 7.55
C LYS A 67 -4.46 -1.23 6.63
N LEU A 68 -3.26 -1.77 6.52
CA LEU A 68 -2.99 -2.95 5.69
C LEU A 68 -3.64 -4.22 6.24
N LYS A 69 -3.56 -4.45 7.56
CA LYS A 69 -4.28 -5.55 8.25
C LYS A 69 -5.78 -5.48 7.97
N THR A 70 -6.36 -4.29 8.11
CA THR A 70 -7.77 -4.03 7.81
C THR A 70 -8.11 -4.32 6.35
N ALA A 71 -7.23 -3.95 5.41
CA ALA A 71 -7.46 -4.14 3.98
C ALA A 71 -7.36 -5.61 3.54
N LEU A 72 -6.37 -6.35 4.06
CA LEU A 72 -6.12 -7.74 3.67
C LEU A 72 -7.05 -8.74 4.37
N LYS A 73 -7.62 -8.39 5.54
CA LYS A 73 -8.39 -9.32 6.39
C LYS A 73 -7.65 -10.65 6.66
N SER A 74 -6.32 -10.60 6.67
CA SER A 74 -5.42 -11.75 6.81
C SER A 74 -4.48 -11.54 7.98
N SER A 75 -4.10 -12.63 8.65
CA SER A 75 -3.05 -12.66 9.67
C SER A 75 -1.65 -12.54 9.06
N VAL A 76 -1.48 -12.90 7.79
CA VAL A 76 -0.21 -12.80 7.06
C VAL A 76 -0.19 -11.48 6.29
N ILE A 77 0.72 -10.59 6.69
CA ILE A 77 0.94 -9.28 6.07
C ILE A 77 2.43 -9.09 5.76
N PRO A 78 2.78 -8.23 4.78
CA PRO A 78 4.16 -7.82 4.54
C PRO A 78 4.84 -7.24 5.79
N GLU A 79 6.14 -7.46 5.89
CA GLU A 79 6.95 -6.90 6.97
C GLU A 79 7.16 -5.39 6.75
N GLY A 80 6.86 -4.61 7.79
CA GLY A 80 7.07 -3.17 7.81
C GLY A 80 8.28 -2.81 8.66
N TYR A 81 9.25 -2.14 8.05
CA TYR A 81 10.46 -1.64 8.71
C TYR A 81 10.42 -0.11 8.82
N VAL A 82 11.15 0.42 9.81
CA VAL A 82 11.45 1.85 9.95
C VAL A 82 12.74 2.15 9.22
#